data_AF-A2EYE1-F1
#
_entry.id   AF-A2EYE1-F1
#
_cell.length_a   1.000
_cell.length_b   1.000
_cell.length_c   1.000
_cell.angle_alpha   90.00
_cell.angle_beta   90.00
_cell.angle_gamma   90.00
#
_symmetry.space_group_name_H-M   'P 1'
#
loop_
_entity.id
_entity.type
_entity.pdbx_description
1 polymer ?
#
loop_
_entity_poly.entity_id
_entity_poly.type
_entity_poly.pdbx_seq_one_letter_code
_entity_poly.pdbx_strand_id
1 'polypeptide(L)'
;MTVLGINTNEYSKLRSDYKYYIDSCNAIYRLNTEKDGEINSIYNLIKTELIDSKKHDVQTIIRNVLNAIPYNNRYTKSYLKLAKLIYDNNEVKGVNNIDTDGFKEIELNYIDIHSENSIYKAIMNNDIENLICFIEREEFDQDQKLISTLYPYSQDGYSLLELCCYHGAVDCFKILRTDCDSEITQKCLELSFLGENKEIMSECLKYQKPNCNCMEYAIISHNIDFVTFLMNEFNLKIDLGACGFYNNLESFLVYFDHINNFNECFIHSTMFNIPSFSEYFFQELKTSILKINMELRLSIMQLFSIVKKQPNFLFHMVQISMKKMKK
;
A
#
# COMPACT_ATOMS: atom_id res chain seq x y z
N MET A 1 1.71 16.80 -14.34
CA MET A 1 0.81 15.86 -15.05
C MET A 1 -0.46 15.79 -14.25
N THR A 2 -1.57 16.26 -14.84
CA THR A 2 -2.90 16.13 -14.26
C THR A 2 -3.29 14.65 -14.27
N VAL A 3 -3.56 14.09 -13.09
CA VAL A 3 -4.00 12.70 -12.89
C VAL A 3 -5.28 12.47 -13.68
N LEU A 4 -5.17 11.77 -14.81
CA LEU A 4 -6.32 11.22 -15.53
C LEU A 4 -6.74 9.95 -14.79
N GLY A 5 -7.75 10.04 -13.92
CA GLY A 5 -8.39 8.85 -13.37
C GLY A 5 -9.14 9.02 -12.05
N ILE A 6 -8.73 9.98 -11.21
CA ILE A 6 -9.35 10.19 -9.88
C ILE A 6 -10.22 11.44 -9.95
N ASN A 7 -11.51 11.29 -10.25
CA ASN A 7 -12.39 12.46 -10.34
C ASN A 7 -13.85 12.14 -10.03
N THR A 8 -14.09 11.39 -8.95
CA THR A 8 -15.41 11.39 -8.33
C THR A 8 -15.45 12.32 -7.12
N ASN A 9 -16.61 12.94 -6.91
CA ASN A 9 -16.93 13.70 -5.70
C ASN A 9 -16.79 12.82 -4.43
N GLU A 10 -16.91 11.50 -4.58
CA GLU A 10 -16.91 10.53 -3.49
C GLU A 10 -15.49 10.24 -2.97
N TYR A 11 -14.51 10.02 -3.86
CA TYR A 11 -13.10 9.90 -3.47
C TYR A 11 -12.64 11.14 -2.69
N SER A 12 -12.88 12.33 -3.24
CA SER A 12 -12.46 13.58 -2.62
C SER A 12 -13.08 13.79 -1.25
N LYS A 13 -14.36 13.42 -1.10
CA LYS A 13 -15.07 13.46 0.17
C LYS A 13 -14.48 12.49 1.19
N LEU A 14 -14.37 11.20 0.85
CA LEU A 14 -13.82 10.18 1.76
C LEU A 14 -12.38 10.49 2.16
N ARG A 15 -11.54 10.92 1.20
CA ARG A 15 -10.18 11.34 1.47
C ARG A 15 -10.12 12.53 2.44
N SER A 16 -11.05 13.47 2.33
CA SER A 16 -11.18 14.59 3.26
C SER A 16 -11.65 14.13 4.65
N ASP A 17 -12.68 13.28 4.72
CA ASP A 17 -13.27 12.77 5.96
C ASP A 17 -12.26 11.95 6.78
N TYR A 18 -11.38 11.21 6.09
CA TYR A 18 -10.35 10.36 6.70
C TYR A 18 -8.93 10.90 6.58
N LYS A 19 -8.79 12.20 6.27
CA LYS A 19 -7.48 12.86 6.10
C LYS A 19 -6.56 12.66 7.31
N TYR A 20 -7.11 12.73 8.52
CA TYR A 20 -6.36 12.53 9.76
C TYR A 20 -5.61 11.19 9.79
N TYR A 21 -6.24 10.13 9.30
CA TYR A 21 -5.68 8.79 9.27
C TYR A 21 -4.66 8.66 8.14
N ILE A 22 -5.04 9.10 6.93
CA ILE A 22 -4.19 9.07 5.74
C ILE A 22 -2.87 9.81 6.01
N ASP A 23 -2.94 11.04 6.52
CA ASP A 23 -1.75 11.85 6.80
C ASP A 23 -0.87 11.21 7.89
N SER A 24 -1.48 10.66 8.94
CA SER A 24 -0.74 10.02 10.04
C SER A 24 -0.01 8.77 9.55
N CYS A 25 -0.67 7.91 8.78
CA CYS A 25 -0.05 6.72 8.20
C CYS A 25 1.03 7.09 7.17
N ASN A 26 0.79 8.08 6.32
CA ASN A 26 1.79 8.60 5.39
C ASN A 26 3.03 9.12 6.14
N ALA A 27 2.86 9.81 7.27
CA ALA A 27 3.97 10.30 8.08
C ALA A 27 4.81 9.17 8.71
N ILE A 28 4.18 8.03 9.03
CA ILE A 28 4.87 6.83 9.52
C ILE A 28 5.65 6.15 8.39
N TYR A 29 4.96 5.75 7.32
CA TYR A 29 5.57 4.93 6.26
C TYR A 29 6.58 5.70 5.41
N ARG A 30 6.49 7.04 5.36
CA ARG A 30 7.41 7.91 4.61
C ARG A 30 8.38 8.68 5.49
N LEU A 31 8.60 8.23 6.73
CA LEU A 31 9.58 8.83 7.63
C LEU A 31 10.97 8.83 6.97
N ASN A 32 11.60 9.98 6.85
CA ASN A 32 12.87 10.11 6.12
C ASN A 32 13.91 10.99 6.83
N THR A 33 13.85 11.03 8.15
CA THR A 33 14.65 11.94 8.97
C THR A 33 15.20 11.27 10.21
N GLU A 34 16.39 11.71 10.62
CA GLU A 34 17.03 11.33 11.89
C GLU A 34 16.99 12.47 12.92
N LYS A 35 16.42 13.62 12.55
CA LYS A 35 16.39 14.80 13.43
C LYS A 35 15.28 14.68 14.46
N ASP A 36 15.66 14.80 15.72
CA ASP A 36 14.77 14.76 16.89
C ASP A 36 13.52 15.65 16.77
N GLY A 37 13.69 16.89 16.29
CA GLY A 37 12.57 17.84 16.14
C GLY A 37 11.53 17.39 15.12
N GLU A 38 11.96 16.78 14.02
CA GLU A 38 11.06 16.28 12.97
C GLU A 38 10.36 14.99 13.43
N ILE A 39 11.09 14.08 14.10
CA ILE A 39 10.51 12.88 14.73
C ILE A 39 9.44 13.25 15.77
N ASN A 40 9.71 14.25 16.61
CA ASN A 40 8.75 14.76 17.58
C ASN A 40 7.51 15.38 16.91
N SER A 41 7.67 15.98 15.72
CA SER A 41 6.55 16.53 14.96
C SER A 41 5.63 15.42 14.44
N ILE A 42 6.20 14.32 13.94
CA ILE A 42 5.45 13.11 13.55
C ILE A 42 4.73 12.51 14.77
N TYR A 43 5.41 12.39 15.91
CA TYR A 43 4.79 11.94 17.15
C TYR A 43 3.59 12.82 17.56
N ASN A 44 3.73 14.14 17.52
CA ASN A 44 2.64 15.06 17.90
C ASN A 44 1.43 14.95 16.96
N LEU A 45 1.65 14.74 15.65
CA LEU A 45 0.59 14.48 14.68
C LEU A 45 -0.17 13.20 15.06
N ILE A 46 0.55 12.08 15.24
CA ILE A 46 -0.03 10.78 15.64
C ILE A 46 -0.79 10.90 16.95
N LYS A 47 -0.18 11.56 17.94
CA LYS A 47 -0.78 11.77 19.25
C LYS A 47 -2.11 12.50 19.14
N THR A 48 -2.13 13.64 18.46
CA THR A 48 -3.33 14.49 18.33
C THR A 48 -4.43 13.77 17.54
N GLU A 49 -4.07 13.20 16.38
CA GLU A 49 -5.06 12.71 15.41
C GLU A 49 -5.57 11.30 15.73
N LEU A 50 -4.73 10.43 16.31
CA LEU A 50 -5.06 9.01 16.52
C LEU A 50 -5.23 8.62 17.99
N ILE A 51 -4.40 9.16 18.89
CA ILE A 51 -4.35 8.75 20.31
C ILE A 51 -5.33 9.58 21.16
N ASP A 52 -5.15 10.90 21.20
CA ASP A 52 -5.96 11.81 22.03
C ASP A 52 -7.42 11.86 21.54
N SER A 53 -7.62 11.67 20.23
CA SER A 53 -8.94 11.51 19.60
C SER A 53 -9.63 10.19 19.95
N LYS A 54 -8.92 9.24 20.60
CA LYS A 54 -9.37 7.88 20.95
C LYS A 54 -9.89 7.06 19.77
N LYS A 55 -9.39 7.36 18.57
CA LYS A 55 -9.78 6.65 17.35
C LYS A 55 -9.06 5.31 17.20
N HIS A 56 -7.84 5.20 17.73
CA HIS A 56 -7.03 3.99 17.63
C HIS A 56 -6.36 3.62 18.95
N ASP A 57 -6.18 2.32 19.14
CA ASP A 57 -5.44 1.78 20.27
C ASP A 57 -3.93 2.00 20.11
N VAL A 58 -3.26 2.36 21.20
CA VAL A 58 -1.83 2.69 21.23
C VAL A 58 -0.96 1.51 20.77
N GLN A 59 -1.32 0.26 21.12
CA GLN A 59 -0.56 -0.92 20.72
C GLN A 59 -0.63 -1.13 19.20
N THR A 60 -1.80 -0.85 18.59
CA THR A 60 -1.96 -0.92 17.13
C THR A 60 -1.07 0.10 16.44
N ILE A 61 -0.98 1.32 16.97
CA ILE A 61 -0.12 2.38 16.41
C ILE A 61 1.36 1.99 16.52
N ILE A 62 1.81 1.51 17.69
CA ILE A 62 3.19 1.06 17.88
C ILE A 62 3.52 -0.07 16.89
N ARG A 63 2.63 -1.05 16.74
CA ARG A 63 2.81 -2.14 15.77
C ARG A 63 2.92 -1.61 14.34
N ASN A 64 2.11 -0.62 13.95
CA ASN A 64 2.19 -0.01 12.63
C ASN A 64 3.54 0.69 12.40
N VAL A 65 4.07 1.40 13.40
CA VAL A 65 5.40 2.02 13.33
C VAL A 65 6.49 0.97 13.15
N LEU A 66 6.45 -0.13 13.90
CA LEU A 66 7.44 -1.21 13.79
C LEU A 66 7.34 -1.96 12.46
N ASN A 67 6.12 -2.21 11.97
CA ASN A 67 5.88 -2.87 10.69
C ASN A 67 6.38 -2.08 9.47
N ALA A 68 6.61 -0.77 9.60
CA ALA A 68 7.19 0.04 8.53
C ALA A 68 8.71 -0.15 8.40
N ILE A 69 9.39 -0.61 9.46
CA ILE A 69 10.86 -0.70 9.52
C ILE A 69 11.45 -1.53 8.36
N PRO A 70 10.97 -2.76 8.07
CA PRO A 70 11.60 -3.57 7.02
C PRO A 70 11.56 -2.91 5.64
N TYR A 71 10.62 -1.99 5.40
CA TYR A 71 10.42 -1.35 4.11
C TYR A 71 11.09 0.01 3.98
N ASN A 72 11.69 0.49 5.07
CA ASN A 72 12.41 1.76 5.14
C ASN A 72 13.51 1.73 6.22
N ASN A 73 14.30 0.66 6.22
CA ASN A 73 15.17 0.30 7.34
C ASN A 73 16.37 1.25 7.54
N ARG A 74 16.66 2.12 6.56
CA ARG A 74 17.61 3.22 6.71
C ARG A 74 17.32 4.03 7.98
N TYR A 75 16.04 4.26 8.28
CA TYR A 75 15.61 5.07 9.42
C TYR A 75 15.17 4.25 10.63
N THR A 76 15.62 3.00 10.77
CA THR A 76 15.26 2.12 11.90
C THR A 76 15.42 2.81 13.26
N LYS A 77 16.52 3.53 13.49
CA LYS A 77 16.73 4.29 14.74
C LYS A 77 15.61 5.31 14.99
N SER A 78 15.19 6.03 13.96
CA SER A 78 14.11 7.01 14.04
C SER A 78 12.76 6.34 14.31
N TYR A 79 12.48 5.20 13.68
CA TYR A 79 11.28 4.41 13.95
C TYR A 79 11.24 3.89 15.39
N LEU A 80 12.35 3.32 15.89
CA LEU A 80 12.44 2.86 17.28
C LEU A 80 12.25 4.01 18.28
N LYS A 81 12.82 5.19 17.98
CA LYS A 81 12.61 6.40 18.77
C LYS A 81 11.15 6.84 18.78
N LEU A 82 10.50 6.86 17.62
CA LEU A 82 9.07 7.20 17.50
C LEU A 82 8.20 6.22 18.29
N ALA A 83 8.43 4.92 18.14
CA ALA A 83 7.71 3.88 18.86
C ALA A 83 7.89 4.03 20.38
N LYS A 84 9.11 4.33 20.84
CA LYS A 84 9.42 4.59 22.25
C LYS A 84 8.71 5.85 22.78
N LEU A 85 8.68 6.94 22.02
CA LEU A 85 7.94 8.15 22.39
C LEU A 85 6.44 7.85 22.58
N ILE A 86 5.86 7.04 21.70
CA ILE A 86 4.46 6.62 21.82
C ILE A 86 4.25 5.74 23.05
N TYR A 87 5.15 4.80 23.31
CA TYR A 87 5.06 3.91 24.48
C TYR A 87 5.21 4.66 25.81
N ASP A 88 6.28 5.45 25.98
CA ASP A 88 6.62 6.09 27.25
C ASP A 88 5.60 7.15 27.69
N ASN A 89 4.96 7.83 26.73
CA ASN A 89 4.04 8.95 27.02
C ASN A 89 2.56 8.54 27.10
N ASN A 90 2.24 7.27 26.87
CA ASN A 90 0.89 6.76 27.01
C ASN A 90 0.90 5.72 28.12
N GLU A 91 -0.04 5.81 29.07
CA GLU A 91 -0.15 4.83 30.15
C GLU A 91 -0.60 3.47 29.58
N VAL A 92 0.29 2.74 28.92
CA VAL A 92 0.11 1.31 28.60
C VAL A 92 0.35 0.51 29.89
N LYS A 93 -0.41 0.86 30.95
CA LYS A 93 -0.39 0.16 32.23
C LYS A 93 -1.26 -1.08 32.12
N GLY A 94 -0.64 -2.26 32.09
CA GLY A 94 -1.33 -3.52 32.40
C GLY A 94 -1.34 -4.60 31.32
N VAL A 95 -0.57 -4.47 30.24
CA VAL A 95 -0.40 -5.58 29.28
C VAL A 95 1.08 -5.89 29.13
N ASN A 96 1.52 -6.99 29.73
CA ASN A 96 2.87 -7.56 29.66
C ASN A 96 3.28 -8.05 28.24
N ASN A 97 2.72 -7.50 27.16
CA ASN A 97 2.82 -8.09 25.81
C ASN A 97 3.01 -7.07 24.66
N ILE A 98 3.40 -5.81 24.92
CA ILE A 98 4.18 -5.14 23.87
C ILE A 98 5.51 -5.87 23.90
N ASP A 99 5.76 -6.65 22.86
CA ASP A 99 6.87 -7.55 22.73
C ASP A 99 8.19 -6.76 22.81
N THR A 100 8.65 -6.49 24.04
CA THR A 100 9.93 -5.82 24.28
C THR A 100 11.07 -6.64 23.69
N ASP A 101 10.85 -7.92 23.43
CA ASP A 101 11.81 -8.77 22.76
C ASP A 101 11.83 -8.49 21.25
N GLY A 102 10.70 -8.15 20.63
CA GLY A 102 10.64 -7.61 19.27
C GLY A 102 11.41 -6.30 19.10
N PHE A 103 11.35 -5.37 20.08
CA PHE A 103 12.19 -4.16 20.07
C PHE A 103 13.69 -4.48 20.11
N LYS A 104 14.09 -5.39 21.01
CA LYS A 104 15.49 -5.80 21.15
C LYS A 104 15.99 -6.53 19.91
N GLU A 105 15.17 -7.39 19.32
CA GLU A 105 15.51 -8.15 18.12
C GLU A 105 15.79 -7.20 16.94
N ILE A 106 14.93 -6.20 16.74
CA ILE A 106 15.15 -5.17 15.70
C ILE A 106 16.45 -4.40 15.98
N GLU A 107 16.69 -4.00 17.24
CA GLU A 107 17.90 -3.27 17.61
C GLU A 107 19.18 -4.10 17.38
N LEU A 108 19.16 -5.39 17.72
CA LEU A 108 20.27 -6.31 17.48
C LEU A 108 20.55 -6.51 15.99
N ASN A 109 19.51 -6.78 15.19
CA ASN A 109 19.64 -6.98 13.75
C ASN A 109 20.14 -5.69 13.05
N TYR A 110 19.75 -4.52 13.57
CA TYR A 110 20.25 -3.24 13.07
C TYR A 110 21.75 -3.07 13.33
N ILE A 111 22.22 -3.39 14.54
CA ILE A 111 23.63 -3.27 14.89
C ILE A 111 24.51 -4.17 14.00
N ASP A 112 24.03 -5.38 13.67
CA ASP A 112 24.79 -6.35 12.87
C ASP A 112 25.04 -5.85 11.43
N ILE A 113 23.99 -5.40 10.74
CA ILE A 113 24.08 -4.95 9.33
C ILE A 113 24.78 -3.59 9.21
N HIS A 114 24.57 -2.70 10.18
CA HIS A 114 25.06 -1.32 10.13
C HIS A 114 26.35 -1.09 10.93
N SER A 115 27.08 -2.17 11.23
CA SER A 115 28.44 -2.11 11.72
C SER A 115 29.28 -1.15 10.86
N GLU A 116 30.12 -0.34 11.52
CA GLU A 116 30.95 0.64 10.83
C GLU A 116 31.87 -0.08 9.82
N ASN A 117 31.87 0.38 8.56
CA ASN A 117 32.62 -0.18 7.43
C ASN A 117 32.07 -1.49 6.82
N SER A 118 30.75 -1.61 6.66
CA SER A 118 30.16 -2.64 5.80
C SER A 118 29.86 -2.10 4.39
N ILE A 119 29.98 -2.97 3.37
CA ILE A 119 29.55 -2.67 1.99
C ILE A 119 28.06 -2.29 1.93
N TYR A 120 27.25 -2.89 2.80
CA TYR A 120 25.82 -2.61 2.93
C TYR A 120 25.55 -1.18 3.41
N LYS A 121 26.38 -0.66 4.33
CA LYS A 121 26.29 0.75 4.76
C LYS A 121 26.70 1.72 3.65
N ALA A 122 27.71 1.35 2.85
CA ALA A 122 28.08 2.14 1.67
C ALA A 122 26.91 2.23 0.68
N ILE A 123 26.28 1.09 0.35
CA ILE A 123 25.09 1.05 -0.51
C ILE A 123 23.95 1.86 0.10
N MET A 124 23.61 1.64 1.37
CA MET A 124 22.51 2.34 2.05
C MET A 124 22.66 3.87 1.97
N ASN A 125 23.89 4.38 2.03
CA ASN A 125 24.19 5.81 1.98
C ASN A 125 24.52 6.32 0.57
N ASN A 126 24.46 5.45 -0.44
CA ASN A 126 24.90 5.75 -1.81
C ASN A 126 26.35 6.28 -1.86
N ASP A 127 27.22 5.71 -1.02
CA ASP A 127 28.62 6.08 -0.87
C ASP A 127 29.49 5.33 -1.89
N ILE A 128 29.66 5.96 -3.06
CA ILE A 128 30.40 5.38 -4.18
C ILE A 128 31.88 5.15 -3.88
N GLU A 129 32.53 6.03 -3.12
CA GLU A 129 33.97 5.94 -2.83
C GLU A 129 34.27 4.71 -1.98
N ASN A 130 33.51 4.52 -0.90
CA ASN A 130 33.64 3.33 -0.07
C ASN A 130 33.26 2.05 -0.82
N LEU A 131 32.23 2.08 -1.68
CA LEU A 131 31.87 0.92 -2.49
C LEU A 131 33.02 0.49 -3.42
N ILE A 132 33.65 1.43 -4.14
CA ILE A 132 34.80 1.14 -5.01
C ILE A 132 35.93 0.50 -4.18
N CYS A 133 36.21 1.04 -2.99
CA CYS A 133 37.22 0.47 -2.09
C CYS A 133 36.89 -0.96 -1.62
N PHE A 134 35.63 -1.40 -1.67
CA PHE A 134 35.26 -2.80 -1.44
C PHE A 134 35.42 -3.65 -2.69
N ILE A 135 34.98 -3.16 -3.85
CA ILE A 135 35.05 -3.87 -5.13
C ILE A 135 36.51 -4.17 -5.53
N GLU A 136 37.44 -3.26 -5.25
CA GLU A 136 38.86 -3.41 -5.59
C GLU A 136 39.62 -4.40 -4.68
N ARG A 137 38.99 -4.97 -3.64
CA ARG A 137 39.64 -5.94 -2.75
C ARG A 137 39.73 -7.30 -3.40
N GLU A 138 40.83 -8.02 -3.16
CA GLU A 138 41.00 -9.38 -3.67
C GLU A 138 39.93 -10.35 -3.15
N GLU A 139 39.37 -10.09 -1.96
CA GLU A 139 38.33 -10.90 -1.32
C GLU A 139 36.90 -10.49 -1.71
N PHE A 140 36.72 -9.55 -2.65
CA PHE A 140 35.39 -9.12 -3.08
C PHE A 140 34.63 -10.25 -3.77
N ASP A 141 33.50 -10.63 -3.18
CA ASP A 141 32.54 -11.54 -3.79
C ASP A 141 31.38 -10.74 -4.40
N GLN A 142 31.32 -10.70 -5.74
CA GLN A 142 30.25 -10.03 -6.48
C GLN A 142 28.89 -10.72 -6.30
N ASP A 143 28.89 -12.03 -6.01
CA ASP A 143 27.68 -12.84 -5.88
C ASP A 143 27.21 -12.90 -4.42
N GLN A 144 27.85 -12.14 -3.53
CA GLN A 144 27.48 -12.08 -2.11
C GLN A 144 26.03 -11.62 -1.95
N LYS A 145 25.35 -12.22 -0.97
CA LYS A 145 23.96 -11.90 -0.63
C LYS A 145 23.79 -11.58 0.83
N LEU A 146 22.94 -10.59 1.11
CA LEU A 146 22.51 -10.23 2.45
C LEU A 146 21.20 -10.93 2.81
N ILE A 147 21.24 -11.81 3.80
CA ILE A 147 20.04 -12.37 4.46
C ILE A 147 19.83 -11.61 5.76
N SER A 148 18.67 -10.96 5.92
CA SER A 148 18.35 -10.25 7.14
C SER A 148 16.86 -9.98 7.30
N THR A 149 16.35 -10.15 8.52
CA THR A 149 14.99 -9.81 8.94
C THR A 149 14.65 -8.32 8.82
N LEU A 150 15.65 -7.43 8.67
CA LEU A 150 15.43 -6.01 8.40
C LEU A 150 15.02 -5.72 6.96
N TYR A 151 15.02 -6.72 6.07
CA TYR A 151 14.55 -6.57 4.71
C TYR A 151 13.39 -7.55 4.47
N PRO A 152 12.36 -7.16 3.69
CA PRO A 152 11.21 -8.00 3.45
C PRO A 152 11.61 -9.20 2.58
N TYR A 153 11.05 -10.38 2.84
CA TYR A 153 11.23 -11.57 1.99
C TYR A 153 12.70 -11.90 1.64
N SER A 154 13.62 -11.73 2.60
CA SER A 154 15.07 -11.88 2.40
C SER A 154 15.60 -13.31 2.59
N GLN A 155 14.74 -14.32 2.63
CA GLN A 155 15.15 -15.71 2.92
C GLN A 155 16.20 -16.23 1.92
N ASP A 156 16.08 -15.84 0.66
CA ASP A 156 17.02 -16.21 -0.42
C ASP A 156 18.21 -15.23 -0.56
N GLY A 157 18.23 -14.20 0.29
CA GLY A 157 19.20 -13.11 0.32
C GLY A 157 19.07 -12.10 -0.82
N TYR A 158 19.52 -10.88 -0.57
CA TYR A 158 19.58 -9.80 -1.56
C TYR A 158 20.99 -9.59 -2.09
N SER A 159 21.13 -9.54 -3.40
CA SER A 159 22.38 -9.11 -4.06
C SER A 159 22.67 -7.63 -3.79
N LEU A 160 23.91 -7.21 -4.01
CA LEU A 160 24.32 -5.80 -3.86
C LEU A 160 23.52 -4.87 -4.77
N LEU A 161 23.18 -5.30 -6.00
CA LEU A 161 22.39 -4.49 -6.93
C LEU A 161 20.94 -4.35 -6.47
N GLU A 162 20.34 -5.42 -5.94
CA GLU A 162 19.00 -5.39 -5.36
C GLU A 162 18.94 -4.47 -4.13
N LEU A 163 19.97 -4.48 -3.29
CA LEU A 163 20.10 -3.53 -2.17
C LEU A 163 20.21 -2.09 -2.67
N CYS A 164 20.91 -1.83 -3.78
CA CYS A 164 20.92 -0.49 -4.38
C CYS A 164 19.52 -0.05 -4.80
N CYS A 165 18.70 -0.96 -5.34
CA CYS A 165 17.32 -0.67 -5.72
C CYS A 165 16.43 -0.38 -4.50
N TYR A 166 16.55 -1.16 -3.43
CA TYR A 166 15.83 -0.94 -2.18
C TYR A 166 16.18 0.41 -1.54
N HIS A 167 17.46 0.79 -1.53
CA HIS A 167 17.94 2.03 -0.89
C HIS A 167 17.88 3.27 -1.79
N GLY A 168 17.58 3.09 -3.09
CA GLY A 168 17.63 4.18 -4.06
C GLY A 168 19.05 4.69 -4.35
N ALA A 169 20.06 3.83 -4.17
CA ALA A 169 21.49 4.15 -4.28
C ALA A 169 21.98 4.14 -5.73
N VAL A 170 21.69 5.21 -6.46
CA VAL A 170 21.87 5.28 -7.92
C VAL A 170 23.33 5.24 -8.37
N ASP A 171 24.25 5.80 -7.60
CA ASP A 171 25.66 5.83 -7.97
C ASP A 171 26.30 4.46 -7.74
N CYS A 172 25.98 3.83 -6.61
CA CYS A 172 26.33 2.43 -6.34
C CYS A 172 25.75 1.48 -7.40
N PHE A 173 24.48 1.66 -7.76
CA PHE A 173 23.80 0.88 -8.80
C PHE A 173 24.54 0.96 -10.14
N LYS A 174 24.95 2.16 -10.56
CA LYS A 174 25.69 2.38 -11.81
C LYS A 174 27.02 1.63 -11.81
N ILE A 175 27.81 1.75 -10.74
CA ILE A 175 29.10 1.07 -10.63
C ILE A 175 28.93 -0.45 -10.71
N LEU A 176 27.99 -1.04 -9.96
CA LEU A 176 27.75 -2.48 -10.01
C LEU A 176 27.31 -2.96 -11.40
N ARG A 177 26.57 -2.12 -12.14
CA ARG A 177 26.18 -2.41 -13.53
C ARG A 177 27.33 -2.33 -14.52
N THR A 178 28.26 -1.40 -14.35
CA THR A 178 29.36 -1.17 -15.30
C THR A 178 30.58 -2.02 -15.02
N ASP A 179 30.92 -2.20 -13.75
CA ASP A 179 32.22 -2.75 -13.35
C ASP A 179 32.09 -4.21 -12.90
N CYS A 180 30.89 -4.62 -12.48
CA CYS A 180 30.60 -5.99 -12.03
C CYS A 180 29.58 -6.71 -12.93
N ASP A 181 29.17 -6.11 -14.05
CA ASP A 181 28.16 -6.66 -14.99
C ASP A 181 26.86 -7.17 -14.32
N SER A 182 26.51 -6.63 -13.14
CA SER A 182 25.45 -7.20 -12.28
C SER A 182 24.09 -7.19 -12.97
N GLU A 183 23.41 -8.33 -13.11
CA GLU A 183 22.14 -8.43 -13.85
C GLU A 183 20.98 -7.69 -13.16
N ILE A 184 20.16 -6.97 -13.93
CA ILE A 184 18.91 -6.39 -13.44
C ILE A 184 17.85 -7.49 -13.33
N THR A 185 17.58 -7.95 -12.11
CA THR A 185 16.58 -8.99 -11.82
C THR A 185 15.17 -8.40 -11.70
N GLN A 186 14.13 -9.25 -11.72
CA GLN A 186 12.76 -8.82 -11.38
C GLN A 186 12.71 -8.19 -9.98
N LYS A 187 13.54 -8.67 -9.04
CA LYS A 187 13.59 -8.16 -7.68
C LYS A 187 14.16 -6.75 -7.61
N CYS A 188 15.11 -6.40 -8.47
CA CYS A 188 15.55 -5.01 -8.65
C CYS A 188 14.37 -4.08 -8.98
N LEU A 189 13.52 -4.47 -9.95
CA LEU A 189 12.35 -3.68 -10.31
C LEU A 189 11.35 -3.57 -9.15
N GLU A 190 11.05 -4.67 -8.47
CA GLU A 190 10.16 -4.69 -7.30
C GLU A 190 10.66 -3.72 -6.21
N LEU A 191 11.91 -3.87 -5.77
CA LEU A 191 12.50 -3.06 -4.70
C LEU A 191 12.66 -1.58 -5.07
N SER A 192 12.77 -1.24 -6.36
CA SER A 192 12.89 0.14 -6.81
C SER A 192 11.69 1.03 -6.42
N PHE A 193 10.51 0.42 -6.17
CA PHE A 193 9.32 1.13 -5.67
C PHE A 193 9.42 1.53 -4.18
N LEU A 194 10.28 0.86 -3.40
CA LEU A 194 10.61 1.25 -2.02
C LEU A 194 11.72 2.31 -2.00
N GLY A 195 12.71 2.19 -2.87
CA GLY A 195 13.84 3.13 -2.91
C GLY A 195 13.50 4.53 -3.45
N GLU A 196 12.32 4.70 -4.07
CA GLU A 196 11.80 5.95 -4.65
C GLU A 196 12.75 6.68 -5.63
N ASN A 197 13.79 5.99 -6.14
CA ASN A 197 14.72 6.55 -7.11
C ASN A 197 14.23 6.31 -8.54
N LYS A 198 13.73 7.39 -9.16
CA LYS A 198 13.15 7.36 -10.51
C LYS A 198 14.14 6.88 -11.58
N GLU A 199 15.43 7.16 -11.43
CA GLU A 199 16.45 6.74 -12.39
C GLU A 199 16.61 5.22 -12.36
N ILE A 200 16.82 4.64 -11.17
CA ILE A 200 16.90 3.18 -10.99
C ILE A 200 15.63 2.49 -11.51
N MET A 201 14.44 2.97 -11.10
CA MET A 201 13.17 2.39 -11.53
C MET A 201 13.02 2.43 -13.05
N SER A 202 13.35 3.56 -13.69
CA SER A 202 13.29 3.70 -15.15
C SER A 202 14.27 2.78 -15.87
N GLU A 203 15.45 2.52 -15.30
CA GLU A 203 16.41 1.58 -15.85
C GLU A 203 15.88 0.14 -15.72
N CYS A 204 15.35 -0.23 -14.56
CA CYS A 204 14.79 -1.56 -14.32
C CYS A 204 13.64 -1.89 -15.27
N LEU A 205 12.76 -0.91 -15.56
CA LEU A 205 11.64 -1.04 -16.50
C LEU A 205 12.05 -1.32 -17.95
N LYS A 206 13.32 -1.10 -18.34
CA LYS A 206 13.82 -1.45 -19.68
C LYS A 206 14.01 -2.95 -19.85
N TYR A 207 14.24 -3.68 -18.76
CA TYR A 207 14.58 -5.10 -18.76
C TYR A 207 13.46 -5.97 -18.19
N GLN A 208 12.71 -5.44 -17.21
CA GLN A 208 11.71 -6.16 -16.45
C GLN A 208 10.30 -5.55 -16.61
N LYS A 209 9.26 -6.34 -16.31
CA LYS A 209 7.87 -5.89 -16.35
C LYS A 209 7.28 -5.82 -14.95
N PRO A 210 6.50 -4.78 -14.61
CA PRO A 210 5.81 -4.73 -13.34
C PRO A 210 4.90 -5.94 -13.09
N ASN A 211 4.92 -6.44 -11.85
CA ASN A 211 4.10 -7.54 -11.38
C ASN A 211 3.33 -7.15 -10.10
N CYS A 212 2.62 -8.09 -9.48
CA CYS A 212 1.88 -7.83 -8.24
C CYS A 212 2.77 -7.37 -7.07
N ASN A 213 4.02 -7.82 -6.99
CA ASN A 213 4.95 -7.39 -5.94
C ASN A 213 5.35 -5.91 -6.13
N CYS A 214 5.49 -5.43 -7.37
CA CYS A 214 5.66 -4.00 -7.63
C CYS A 214 4.47 -3.18 -7.09
N MET A 215 3.24 -3.67 -7.27
CA MET A 215 2.04 -3.02 -6.72
C MET A 215 2.03 -3.06 -5.18
N GLU A 216 2.36 -4.21 -4.58
CA GLU A 216 2.46 -4.33 -3.13
C GLU A 216 3.48 -3.33 -2.56
N TYR A 217 4.69 -3.25 -3.12
CA TYR A 217 5.70 -2.30 -2.67
C TYR A 217 5.34 -0.83 -2.94
N ALA A 218 4.59 -0.52 -4.01
CA ALA A 218 4.04 0.82 -4.22
C ALA A 218 2.97 1.20 -3.17
N ILE A 219 2.16 0.23 -2.73
CA ILE A 219 1.22 0.42 -1.62
C ILE A 219 2.00 0.63 -0.31
N ILE A 220 3.03 -0.18 -0.05
CA ILE A 220 3.83 -0.08 1.17
C ILE A 220 4.62 1.22 1.27
N SER A 221 5.09 1.78 0.15
CA SER A 221 5.81 3.07 0.16
C SER A 221 4.91 4.28 0.40
N HIS A 222 3.59 4.10 0.50
CA HIS A 222 2.64 5.20 0.65
C HIS A 222 2.79 6.27 -0.45
N ASN A 223 3.19 5.85 -1.65
CA ASN A 223 3.37 6.70 -2.80
C ASN A 223 2.23 6.48 -3.81
N ILE A 224 1.20 7.32 -3.72
CA ILE A 224 0.00 7.18 -4.56
C ILE A 224 0.28 7.36 -6.05
N ASP A 225 1.33 8.11 -6.41
CA ASP A 225 1.74 8.28 -7.81
C ASP A 225 2.25 6.94 -8.38
N PHE A 226 2.95 6.13 -7.57
CA PHE A 226 3.38 4.80 -7.99
C PHE A 226 2.22 3.82 -8.13
N VAL A 227 1.28 3.82 -7.18
CA VAL A 227 0.09 2.97 -7.23
C VAL A 227 -0.74 3.29 -8.48
N THR A 228 -1.02 4.56 -8.72
CA THR A 228 -1.79 5.00 -9.90
C THR A 228 -1.04 4.77 -11.21
N PHE A 229 0.28 4.96 -11.25
CA PHE A 229 1.12 4.61 -12.40
C PHE A 229 1.01 3.12 -12.74
N LEU A 230 1.17 2.23 -11.77
CA LEU A 230 1.08 0.78 -11.98
C LEU A 230 -0.32 0.34 -12.39
N MET A 231 -1.36 0.94 -11.80
CA MET A 231 -2.75 0.67 -12.15
C MET A 231 -3.07 1.11 -13.58
N ASN A 232 -2.70 2.34 -13.96
CA ASN A 232 -3.12 2.92 -15.24
C ASN A 232 -2.26 2.46 -16.42
N GLU A 233 -0.93 2.38 -16.25
CA GLU A 233 -0.01 2.07 -17.36
C GLU A 233 0.16 0.56 -17.56
N PHE A 234 -0.02 -0.23 -16.50
CA PHE A 234 0.20 -1.68 -16.53
C PHE A 234 -1.05 -2.52 -16.20
N ASN A 235 -2.20 -1.88 -15.94
CA ASN A 235 -3.46 -2.55 -15.57
C ASN A 235 -3.31 -3.52 -14.38
N LEU A 236 -2.39 -3.20 -13.46
CA LEU A 236 -2.22 -3.99 -12.24
C LEU A 236 -3.35 -3.68 -11.25
N LYS A 237 -3.90 -4.74 -10.65
CA LYS A 237 -4.96 -4.62 -9.65
C LYS A 237 -4.36 -4.17 -8.31
N ILE A 238 -5.01 -3.20 -7.67
CA ILE A 238 -4.70 -2.83 -6.28
C ILE A 238 -5.24 -3.92 -5.36
N ASP A 239 -4.38 -4.44 -4.48
CA ASP A 239 -4.73 -5.44 -3.48
C ASP A 239 -5.26 -4.75 -2.20
N LEU A 240 -6.55 -4.92 -1.91
CA LEU A 240 -7.19 -4.33 -0.73
C LEU A 240 -6.68 -4.90 0.60
N GLY A 241 -6.24 -6.17 0.60
CA GLY A 241 -5.61 -6.80 1.74
C GLY A 241 -4.27 -6.13 2.07
N ALA A 242 -3.46 -5.85 1.05
CA ALA A 242 -2.23 -5.08 1.20
C ALA A 242 -2.52 -3.65 1.69
N CYS A 243 -3.53 -2.96 1.12
CA CYS A 243 -3.93 -1.63 1.61
C CYS A 243 -4.29 -1.64 3.10
N GLY A 244 -5.06 -2.62 3.56
CA GLY A 244 -5.42 -2.76 4.97
C GLY A 244 -4.24 -3.12 5.86
N PHE A 245 -3.41 -4.08 5.45
CA PHE A 245 -2.27 -4.57 6.24
C PHE A 245 -1.21 -3.48 6.45
N TYR A 246 -0.97 -2.66 5.41
CA TYR A 246 -0.02 -1.55 5.47
C TYR A 246 -0.68 -0.19 5.76
N ASN A 247 -1.95 -0.17 6.17
CA ASN A 247 -2.66 1.06 6.55
C ASN A 247 -2.71 2.14 5.44
N ASN A 248 -2.58 1.76 4.18
CA ASN A 248 -2.63 2.68 3.04
C ASN A 248 -4.08 2.88 2.57
N LEU A 249 -4.80 3.70 3.33
CA LEU A 249 -6.19 4.04 3.06
C LEU A 249 -6.36 4.82 1.75
N GLU A 250 -5.37 5.62 1.33
CA GLU A 250 -5.45 6.38 0.08
C GLU A 250 -5.49 5.47 -1.14
N SER A 251 -4.67 4.41 -1.17
CA SER A 251 -4.69 3.40 -2.23
C SER A 251 -5.99 2.60 -2.25
N PHE A 252 -6.54 2.30 -1.07
CA PHE A 252 -7.87 1.69 -0.95
C PHE A 252 -8.94 2.59 -1.60
N LEU A 253 -8.89 3.90 -1.35
CA LEU A 253 -9.84 4.84 -1.95
C LEU A 253 -9.69 4.93 -3.47
N VAL A 254 -8.46 4.82 -4.01
CA VAL A 254 -8.23 4.75 -5.47
C VAL A 254 -8.85 3.47 -6.06
N TYR A 255 -8.67 2.32 -5.41
CA TYR A 255 -9.35 1.09 -5.82
C TYR A 255 -10.87 1.28 -5.87
N PHE A 256 -11.44 1.87 -4.81
CA PHE A 256 -12.87 2.08 -4.69
C PHE A 256 -13.40 2.99 -5.79
N ASP A 257 -12.72 4.09 -6.07
CA ASP A 257 -13.07 5.04 -7.14
C ASP A 257 -13.14 4.36 -8.53
N HIS A 258 -12.23 3.41 -8.78
CA HIS A 258 -12.12 2.74 -10.08
C HIS A 258 -13.07 1.54 -10.24
N ILE A 259 -13.18 0.67 -9.23
CA ILE A 259 -13.93 -0.61 -9.33
C ILE A 259 -15.34 -0.49 -8.74
N ASN A 260 -15.54 0.36 -7.74
CA ASN A 260 -16.82 0.57 -7.05
C ASN A 260 -17.48 -0.72 -6.50
N ASN A 261 -16.66 -1.66 -6.01
CA ASN A 261 -17.15 -2.93 -5.43
C ASN A 261 -17.35 -2.81 -3.92
N PHE A 262 -18.57 -2.44 -3.51
CA PHE A 262 -18.95 -2.25 -2.10
C PHE A 262 -18.78 -3.50 -1.22
N ASN A 263 -18.95 -4.72 -1.76
CA ASN A 263 -18.80 -5.94 -0.96
C ASN A 263 -17.35 -6.12 -0.48
N GLU A 264 -16.43 -6.08 -1.44
CA GLU A 264 -14.99 -6.20 -1.15
C GLU A 264 -14.51 -5.04 -0.29
N CYS A 265 -14.94 -3.82 -0.60
CA CYS A 265 -14.61 -2.66 0.20
C CYS A 265 -15.13 -2.78 1.64
N PHE A 266 -16.36 -3.27 1.86
CA PHE A 266 -16.86 -3.49 3.22
C PHE A 266 -16.00 -4.48 4.01
N ILE A 267 -15.67 -5.63 3.42
CA ILE A 267 -14.85 -6.66 4.07
C ILE A 267 -13.48 -6.11 4.47
N HIS A 268 -12.79 -5.43 3.55
CA HIS A 268 -11.45 -4.93 3.81
C HIS A 268 -11.42 -3.63 4.62
N SER A 269 -12.50 -2.84 4.64
CA SER A 269 -12.58 -1.60 5.42
C SER A 269 -12.38 -1.80 6.92
N THR A 270 -12.69 -2.99 7.45
CA THR A 270 -12.53 -3.29 8.87
C THR A 270 -11.06 -3.38 9.27
N MET A 271 -10.14 -3.62 8.33
CA MET A 271 -8.71 -3.72 8.61
C MET A 271 -8.11 -2.41 9.13
N PHE A 272 -8.69 -1.27 8.75
CA PHE A 272 -8.24 0.05 9.20
C PHE A 272 -8.66 0.36 10.65
N ASN A 273 -9.55 -0.44 11.24
CA ASN A 273 -10.13 -0.20 12.57
C ASN A 273 -10.78 1.19 12.70
N ILE A 274 -11.48 1.64 11.65
CA ILE A 274 -12.23 2.91 11.64
C ILE A 274 -13.72 2.58 11.50
N PRO A 275 -14.50 2.51 12.60
CA PRO A 275 -15.90 2.07 12.55
C PRO A 275 -16.77 2.88 11.59
N SER A 276 -16.59 4.21 11.54
CA SER A 276 -17.36 5.06 10.62
C SER A 276 -17.04 4.79 9.15
N PHE A 277 -15.81 4.35 8.85
CA PHE A 277 -15.40 3.96 7.49
C PHE A 277 -16.05 2.65 7.09
N SER A 278 -16.08 1.66 8.00
CA SER A 278 -16.78 0.39 7.74
C SER A 278 -18.30 0.58 7.65
N GLU A 279 -18.87 1.46 8.49
CA GLU A 279 -20.30 1.78 8.44
C GLU A 279 -20.68 2.44 7.12
N TYR A 280 -19.83 3.29 6.54
CA TYR A 280 -20.04 3.86 5.21
C TYR A 280 -20.31 2.78 4.16
N PHE A 281 -19.39 1.82 3.98
CA PHE A 281 -19.57 0.75 3.00
C PHE A 281 -20.72 -0.18 3.36
N PHE A 282 -21.00 -0.40 4.65
CA PHE A 282 -22.15 -1.18 5.07
C PHE A 282 -23.48 -0.53 4.64
N GLN A 283 -23.62 0.79 4.80
CA GLN A 283 -24.84 1.51 4.38
C GLN A 283 -24.98 1.55 2.86
N GLU A 284 -23.88 1.76 2.13
CA GLU A 284 -23.90 1.71 0.66
C GLU A 284 -24.22 0.30 0.14
N LEU A 285 -23.67 -0.74 0.77
CA LEU A 285 -24.00 -2.13 0.47
C LEU A 285 -25.49 -2.40 0.70
N LYS A 286 -26.04 -2.02 1.87
CA LYS A 286 -27.47 -2.16 2.18
C LYS A 286 -28.34 -1.43 1.15
N THR A 287 -27.94 -0.23 0.75
CA THR A 287 -28.65 0.58 -0.25
C THR A 287 -28.63 -0.08 -1.62
N SER A 288 -27.48 -0.65 -2.04
CA SER A 288 -27.37 -1.38 -3.31
C SER A 288 -28.28 -2.62 -3.35
N ILE A 289 -28.33 -3.40 -2.26
CA ILE A 289 -29.21 -4.57 -2.13
C ILE A 289 -30.69 -4.16 -2.19
N LEU A 290 -31.06 -3.07 -1.51
CA LEU A 290 -32.43 -2.55 -1.56
C LEU A 290 -32.83 -2.11 -2.98
N LYS A 291 -31.94 -1.46 -3.73
CA LYS A 291 -32.18 -1.08 -5.14
C LYS A 291 -32.43 -2.29 -6.02
N ILE A 292 -31.60 -3.33 -5.92
CA ILE A 292 -31.76 -4.59 -6.68
C ILE A 292 -33.13 -5.23 -6.37
N ASN A 293 -33.52 -5.29 -5.09
CA ASN A 293 -34.81 -5.85 -4.69
C ASN A 293 -36.00 -5.05 -5.25
N MET A 294 -35.90 -3.72 -5.30
CA MET A 294 -36.93 -2.87 -5.91
C MET A 294 -37.01 -3.06 -7.43
N GLU A 295 -35.88 -3.13 -8.13
CA GLU A 295 -35.82 -3.37 -9.57
C GLU A 295 -36.38 -4.74 -9.96
N LEU A 296 -36.05 -5.78 -9.19
CA LEU A 296 -36.60 -7.11 -9.35
C LEU A 296 -38.13 -7.09 -9.16
N ARG A 297 -38.61 -6.40 -8.12
CA ARG A 297 -40.06 -6.24 -7.86
C ARG A 297 -40.76 -5.50 -9.00
N LEU A 298 -40.18 -4.41 -9.50
CA LEU A 298 -40.71 -3.66 -10.64
C LEU A 298 -40.78 -4.52 -11.90
N SER A 299 -39.74 -5.29 -12.18
CA SER A 299 -39.67 -6.22 -13.31
C SER A 299 -40.76 -7.30 -13.23
N ILE A 300 -40.95 -7.87 -12.05
CA ILE A 300 -42.03 -8.85 -11.79
C ILE A 300 -43.40 -8.21 -11.98
N MET A 301 -43.62 -6.99 -11.46
CA MET A 301 -44.89 -6.26 -11.63
C MET A 301 -45.21 -5.96 -13.10
N GLN A 302 -44.20 -5.57 -13.90
CA GLN A 302 -44.35 -5.35 -15.33
C GLN A 302 -44.76 -6.63 -16.07
N LEU A 303 -44.10 -7.76 -15.78
CA LEU A 303 -44.44 -9.07 -16.35
C LEU A 303 -45.90 -9.47 -16.04
N PHE A 304 -46.35 -9.32 -14.80
CA PHE A 304 -47.75 -9.57 -14.44
C PHE A 304 -48.72 -8.67 -15.22
N SER A 305 -48.37 -7.41 -15.46
CA SER A 305 -49.20 -6.50 -16.26
C SER A 305 -49.31 -6.92 -17.72
N ILE A 306 -48.23 -7.45 -18.30
CA ILE A 306 -48.18 -7.95 -19.68
C ILE A 306 -49.03 -9.21 -19.80
N VAL A 307 -48.86 -10.17 -18.88
CA VAL A 307 -49.66 -11.40 -18.83
C VAL A 307 -51.15 -11.09 -18.69
N LYS A 308 -51.54 -10.11 -17.87
CA LYS A 308 -52.94 -9.68 -17.75
C LYS A 308 -53.51 -9.05 -19.04
N LYS A 309 -52.69 -8.40 -19.87
CA LYS A 309 -53.13 -7.76 -21.12
C LYS A 309 -53.13 -8.71 -22.33
N GLN A 310 -52.37 -9.81 -22.28
CA GLN A 310 -52.27 -10.80 -23.37
C GLN A 310 -53.62 -11.33 -23.87
N PRO A 311 -54.59 -11.73 -23.01
CA PRO A 311 -55.88 -12.23 -23.46
C PRO A 311 -56.68 -11.18 -24.25
N ASN A 312 -56.62 -9.91 -23.85
CA ASN A 312 -57.31 -8.81 -24.53
C ASN A 312 -56.70 -8.54 -25.92
N PHE A 313 -55.37 -8.62 -26.04
CA PHE A 313 -54.70 -8.52 -27.33
C PHE A 313 -55.06 -9.69 -28.26
N LEU A 314 -55.02 -10.93 -27.76
CA LEU A 314 -55.44 -12.12 -28.50
C LEU A 314 -56.90 -12.02 -28.96
N PHE A 315 -57.79 -11.56 -28.09
CA PHE A 315 -59.20 -11.34 -28.40
C PHE A 315 -59.39 -10.32 -29.53
N HIS A 316 -58.71 -9.17 -29.47
CA HIS A 316 -58.76 -8.17 -30.54
C HIS A 316 -58.19 -8.69 -31.86
N MET A 317 -57.11 -9.47 -31.84
CA MET A 317 -56.54 -10.09 -33.05
C MET A 317 -57.51 -11.09 -33.71
N VAL A 318 -58.20 -11.90 -32.91
CA VAL A 318 -59.24 -12.82 -33.41
C VAL A 318 -60.38 -12.03 -34.06
N GLN A 319 -60.86 -10.95 -33.41
CA GLN A 319 -61.91 -10.10 -33.96
C GLN A 319 -61.53 -9.44 -35.29
N ILE A 320 -60.28 -8.95 -35.42
CA ILE A 320 -59.78 -8.37 -36.68
C ILE A 320 -59.72 -9.44 -37.78
N SER A 321 -59.22 -10.63 -37.46
CA SER A 321 -59.11 -11.75 -38.41
C SER A 321 -60.50 -12.20 -38.89
N MET A 322 -61.47 -12.30 -37.99
CA MET A 322 -62.87 -12.61 -38.32
C MET A 322 -63.52 -11.54 -39.22
N LYS A 323 -63.17 -10.26 -39.05
CA LYS A 323 -63.64 -9.18 -39.93
C LYS A 323 -63.02 -9.24 -41.33
N LYS A 324 -61.77 -9.67 -41.46
CA LYS A 324 -61.08 -9.83 -42.76
C LYS A 324 -61.61 -11.00 -43.58
N MET A 325 -62.08 -12.08 -42.95
CA MET A 325 -62.66 -13.25 -43.64
C MET A 325 -64.10 -13.02 -44.16
N LYS A 326 -64.75 -11.92 -43.78
CA LYS A 326 -66.12 -11.56 -44.19
C LYS A 326 -66.19 -10.50 -45.29
N LYS A 327 -65.05 -10.09 -45.83
CA LYS A 327 -64.91 -9.33 -47.08
C LYS A 327 -64.37 -10.27 -48.14
#